data_AF-Q12RC6-F1
#
_entry.id   AF-Q12RC6-F1
#
_cell.length_a   1.000
_cell.length_b   1.000
_cell.length_c   1.000
_cell.angle_alpha   90.00
_cell.angle_beta   90.00
_cell.angle_gamma   90.00
#
_symmetry.space_group_name_H-M   'P 1'
#
loop_
_entity.id
_entity.type
_entity.pdbx_description
1 polymer ?
#
loop_
_entity_poly.entity_id
_entity_poly.type
_entity_poly.pdbx_seq_one_letter_code
_entity_poly.pdbx_strand_id
1 'polypeptide(L)'
;MKLMPVLAVLLWAMSANSFAANTGNVANTVKYLGLTHSGWQWLNAGAKQALVCELAHWPECLRQLNANGASQLNLSTEFAAQALGRQEAMVLPIKDVDQAGVILLAPSLVLALTELPELSLNEHGHQARKRPSQQQMSISVAGEYYPLRLTSQAQLTLWHELGHLENIALQGSILPTQLSAYQHEWLADVYTLWRSLHDTGKLDLAWQQYHRRNMALINDIANLSHWSAPQLLSLLSVQAESLMFEFETYPDFIEGFYPSLMQFDEAALAEYSSLLQRTFGAGAVQSLPNYMFWRQQKLALWLRPTLSELMGKQQAESWLKSQFSALK
;
A
#
# COMPACT_ATOMS: atom_id res chain seq x y z
N MET A 1 -24.79 18.34 -20.54
CA MET A 1 -24.57 16.88 -20.37
C MET A 1 -23.82 16.35 -21.57
N LYS A 2 -22.50 16.17 -21.46
CA LYS A 2 -21.69 15.48 -22.47
C LYS A 2 -20.75 14.52 -21.73
N LEU A 3 -20.83 13.26 -22.14
CA LEU A 3 -20.07 12.12 -21.67
C LEU A 3 -18.58 12.29 -21.98
N MET A 4 -17.73 11.93 -21.02
CA MET A 4 -16.30 11.69 -21.22
C MET A 4 -16.09 10.29 -21.83
N PRO A 5 -15.16 10.10 -22.78
CA PRO A 5 -14.80 8.78 -23.25
C PRO A 5 -13.62 8.21 -22.44
N VAL A 6 -13.85 7.00 -21.95
CA VAL A 6 -12.86 5.97 -21.63
C VAL A 6 -12.31 5.40 -22.94
N LEU A 7 -10.99 5.16 -23.03
CA LEU A 7 -10.25 4.12 -23.78
C LEU A 7 -8.96 4.64 -24.44
N ALA A 8 -7.85 3.95 -24.20
CA ALA A 8 -6.96 3.48 -25.28
C ALA A 8 -6.13 2.27 -24.82
N VAL A 9 -6.23 1.20 -25.62
CA VAL A 9 -5.74 -0.17 -25.46
C VAL A 9 -4.74 -0.47 -26.60
N LEU A 10 -3.68 -1.26 -26.28
CA LEU A 10 -2.81 -2.13 -27.13
C LEU A 10 -2.07 -1.57 -28.38
N LEU A 11 -0.76 -1.86 -28.50
CA LEU A 11 -0.21 -2.88 -29.44
C LEU A 11 1.33 -3.08 -29.30
N TRP A 12 1.77 -4.29 -29.68
CA TRP A 12 3.09 -4.96 -29.60
C TRP A 12 4.28 -4.35 -30.37
N ALA A 13 5.54 -4.64 -29.93
CA ALA A 13 6.53 -5.50 -30.62
C ALA A 13 7.91 -5.52 -29.92
N MET A 14 8.57 -6.68 -30.00
CA MET A 14 9.81 -7.11 -29.32
C MET A 14 11.11 -6.48 -29.86
N SER A 15 12.10 -6.27 -28.98
CA SER A 15 13.49 -6.67 -29.25
C SER A 15 14.28 -6.77 -27.95
N ALA A 16 15.06 -7.84 -27.81
CA ALA A 16 15.93 -8.12 -26.67
C ALA A 16 17.25 -7.33 -26.79
N ASN A 17 17.75 -6.82 -25.66
CA ASN A 17 19.19 -6.78 -25.41
C ASN A 17 19.48 -6.65 -23.91
N SER A 18 20.32 -7.57 -23.46
CA SER A 18 20.92 -7.73 -22.15
C SER A 18 21.85 -6.59 -21.78
N PHE A 19 21.71 -6.02 -20.58
CA PHE A 19 22.76 -5.25 -19.93
C PHE A 19 22.86 -5.55 -18.43
N ALA A 20 24.10 -5.55 -17.96
CA ALA A 20 24.60 -6.17 -16.74
C ALA A 20 24.18 -5.45 -15.45
N ALA A 21 23.88 -6.26 -14.42
CA ALA A 21 23.60 -5.83 -13.07
C ALA A 21 24.83 -5.15 -12.44
N ASN A 22 24.67 -3.91 -11.98
CA ASN A 22 25.65 -3.24 -11.14
C ASN A 22 25.27 -3.49 -9.67
N THR A 23 25.89 -4.51 -9.09
CA THR A 23 25.84 -4.85 -7.67
C THR A 23 26.62 -3.80 -6.87
N GLY A 24 25.92 -2.92 -6.15
CA GLY A 24 26.53 -1.85 -5.36
C GLY A 24 25.83 -1.63 -4.02
N ASN A 25 26.32 -2.33 -2.99
CA ASN A 25 26.25 -2.00 -1.56
C ASN A 25 24.89 -1.89 -0.86
N VAL A 26 24.50 -3.02 -0.28
CA VAL A 26 23.52 -3.17 0.81
C VAL A 26 24.20 -2.84 2.14
N ALA A 27 24.05 -1.61 2.62
CA ALA A 27 24.31 -1.27 4.02
C ALA A 27 23.55 0.01 4.39
N ASN A 28 22.49 -0.16 5.20
CA ASN A 28 21.82 0.83 6.04
C ASN A 28 21.74 2.27 5.50
N THR A 29 20.54 2.73 5.16
CA THR A 29 19.83 3.86 5.82
C THR A 29 18.65 4.19 4.91
N VAL A 30 17.42 4.05 5.39
CA VAL A 30 16.31 4.88 4.92
C VAL A 30 16.68 6.32 5.33
N LYS A 31 17.51 6.96 4.50
CA LYS A 31 17.69 8.40 4.57
C LYS A 31 16.35 8.94 4.06
N TYR A 32 15.76 9.79 4.88
CA TYR A 32 14.76 10.79 4.51
C TYR A 32 14.78 11.02 3.02
N LEU A 33 13.61 10.95 2.36
CA LEU A 33 13.47 11.37 0.96
C LEU A 33 14.22 12.69 0.88
N GLY A 34 15.38 12.66 0.24
CA GLY A 34 16.26 13.79 0.10
C GLY A 34 15.68 14.64 -1.01
N LEU A 35 14.39 14.97 -0.88
CA LEU A 35 13.73 15.99 -1.65
C LEU A 35 14.56 17.23 -1.38
N THR A 36 15.51 17.44 -2.28
CA THR A 36 16.41 18.59 -2.26
C THR A 36 15.55 19.84 -2.42
N HIS A 37 16.14 21.02 -2.29
CA HIS A 37 15.45 22.29 -2.61
C HIS A 37 14.72 22.29 -3.97
N SER A 38 15.00 21.33 -4.86
CA SER A 38 14.34 21.14 -6.14
C SER A 38 12.94 20.50 -6.07
N GLY A 39 12.52 19.90 -4.95
CA GLY A 39 11.17 19.34 -4.79
C GLY A 39 10.87 18.08 -5.60
N TRP A 40 11.90 17.30 -5.95
CA TRP A 40 11.77 16.02 -6.64
C TRP A 40 12.96 15.10 -6.38
N GLN A 41 12.78 13.79 -6.56
CA GLN A 41 13.83 12.77 -6.43
C GLN A 41 13.57 11.56 -7.34
N TRP A 42 14.62 10.99 -7.92
CA TRP A 42 14.56 9.67 -8.57
C TRP A 42 14.68 8.54 -7.55
N LEU A 43 13.80 7.54 -7.64
CA LEU A 43 13.84 6.31 -6.88
C LEU A 43 13.87 5.10 -7.81
N ASN A 44 14.55 4.04 -7.39
CA ASN A 44 14.48 2.76 -8.08
C ASN A 44 13.05 2.18 -8.00
N ALA A 45 12.54 1.76 -9.14
CA ALA A 45 11.33 0.95 -9.33
C ALA A 45 11.72 -0.24 -10.23
N GLY A 46 12.34 -1.24 -9.61
CA GLY A 46 12.87 -2.42 -10.27
C GLY A 46 14.00 -2.08 -11.23
N ALA A 47 13.85 -2.48 -12.49
CA ALA A 47 14.79 -2.15 -13.56
C ALA A 47 14.67 -0.70 -14.07
N LYS A 48 13.65 0.05 -13.63
CA LYS A 48 13.36 1.42 -14.06
C LYS A 48 13.49 2.42 -12.92
N GLN A 49 13.34 3.69 -13.24
CA GLN A 49 13.33 4.80 -12.27
C GLN A 49 11.93 5.42 -12.17
N ALA A 50 11.48 5.68 -10.95
CA ALA A 50 10.28 6.46 -10.66
C ALA A 50 10.70 7.87 -10.22
N LEU A 51 10.07 8.88 -10.82
CA LEU A 51 10.28 10.28 -10.42
C LEU A 51 9.27 10.65 -9.34
N VAL A 52 9.73 10.90 -8.12
CA VAL A 52 8.88 11.40 -7.03
C VAL A 52 8.86 12.92 -7.10
N CYS A 53 7.67 13.50 -7.21
CA CYS A 53 7.44 14.92 -7.37
C CYS A 53 6.62 15.48 -6.21
N GLU A 54 7.01 16.65 -5.69
CA GLU A 54 6.11 17.46 -4.89
C GLU A 54 5.14 18.22 -5.79
N LEU A 55 3.86 18.29 -5.39
CA LEU A 55 2.86 19.04 -6.16
C LEU A 55 3.25 20.52 -6.38
N ALA A 56 3.87 21.16 -5.38
CA ALA A 56 4.33 22.54 -5.46
C ALA A 56 5.41 22.77 -6.54
N HIS A 57 6.15 21.70 -6.88
CA HIS A 57 7.26 21.73 -7.83
C HIS A 57 6.93 21.00 -9.14
N TRP A 58 5.64 20.75 -9.42
CA TRP A 58 5.18 19.94 -10.56
C TRP A 58 5.81 20.34 -11.91
N PRO A 59 5.85 21.61 -12.33
CA PRO A 59 6.46 21.99 -13.61
C PRO A 59 7.97 21.75 -13.66
N GLU A 60 8.69 21.95 -12.55
CA GLU A 60 10.14 21.64 -12.47
C GLU A 60 10.38 20.14 -12.53
N CYS A 61 9.56 19.38 -11.81
CA CYS A 61 9.67 17.94 -11.76
C CYS A 61 9.48 17.32 -13.15
N LEU A 62 8.44 17.72 -13.89
CA LEU A 62 8.20 17.21 -15.25
C LEU A 62 9.35 17.46 -16.23
N ARG A 63 10.17 18.51 -16.01
CA ARG A 63 11.37 18.77 -16.84
C ARG A 63 12.47 17.72 -16.67
N GLN A 64 12.40 16.91 -15.62
CA GLN A 64 13.35 15.81 -15.41
C GLN A 64 13.01 14.56 -16.22
N LEU A 65 11.76 14.45 -16.70
CA LEU A 65 11.39 13.36 -17.59
C LEU A 65 12.10 13.50 -18.94
N ASN A 66 12.34 12.36 -19.60
CA ASN A 66 12.80 12.40 -20.97
C ASN A 66 11.66 12.89 -21.89
N ALA A 67 11.97 13.16 -23.17
CA ALA A 67 10.98 13.70 -24.10
C ALA A 67 9.73 12.81 -24.25
N ASN A 68 9.91 11.49 -24.18
CA ASN A 68 8.82 10.52 -24.27
C ASN A 68 7.90 10.59 -23.03
N GLY A 69 8.47 10.51 -21.82
CA GLY A 69 7.72 10.62 -20.57
C GLY A 69 7.00 11.96 -20.42
N ALA A 70 7.69 13.07 -20.75
CA ALA A 70 7.10 14.40 -20.70
C ALA A 70 5.90 14.54 -21.65
N SER A 71 5.95 13.93 -22.84
CA SER A 71 4.83 13.96 -23.80
C SER A 71 3.59 13.21 -23.31
N GLN A 72 3.76 12.18 -22.47
CA GLN A 72 2.67 11.39 -21.90
C GLN A 72 1.99 12.08 -20.71
N LEU A 73 2.72 12.92 -19.97
CA LEU A 73 2.26 13.59 -18.75
C LEU A 73 2.09 15.11 -18.92
N ASN A 74 1.62 15.55 -20.09
CA ASN A 74 1.34 16.96 -20.38
C ASN A 74 0.09 17.49 -19.63
N LEU A 75 0.16 17.49 -18.30
CA LEU A 75 -0.88 17.88 -17.37
C LEU A 75 -0.51 19.20 -16.71
N SER A 76 -1.45 20.14 -16.62
CA SER A 76 -1.24 21.38 -15.86
C SER A 76 -1.17 21.09 -14.36
N THR A 77 -0.55 22.00 -13.59
CA THR A 77 -0.49 21.89 -12.13
C THR A 77 -1.89 21.86 -11.51
N GLU A 78 -2.85 22.61 -12.06
CA GLU A 78 -4.24 22.62 -11.58
C GLU A 78 -4.92 21.28 -11.80
N PHE A 79 -4.71 20.66 -12.97
CA PHE A 79 -5.22 19.32 -13.23
C PHE A 79 -4.57 18.28 -12.33
N ALA A 80 -3.25 18.36 -12.13
CA ALA A 80 -2.52 17.46 -11.24
C ALA A 80 -3.01 17.58 -9.79
N ALA A 81 -3.23 18.80 -9.30
CA ALA A 81 -3.80 19.06 -7.98
C ALA A 81 -5.23 18.53 -7.85
N GLN A 82 -6.06 18.71 -8.89
CA GLN A 82 -7.43 18.20 -8.92
C GLN A 82 -7.47 16.67 -8.93
N ALA A 83 -6.58 16.03 -9.69
CA ALA A 83 -6.48 14.58 -9.78
C ALA A 83 -6.00 13.95 -8.46
N LEU A 84 -5.00 14.56 -7.81
CA LEU A 84 -4.55 14.15 -6.47
C LEU A 84 -5.67 14.31 -5.43
N GLY A 85 -6.44 15.40 -5.52
CA GLY A 85 -7.64 15.60 -4.70
C GLY A 85 -7.35 15.55 -3.20
N ARG A 86 -7.90 14.54 -2.51
CA ARG A 86 -7.68 14.31 -1.06
C ARG A 86 -6.67 13.19 -0.78
N GLN A 87 -6.06 12.61 -1.81
CA GLN A 87 -5.07 11.56 -1.65
C GLN A 87 -3.74 12.17 -1.21
N GLU A 88 -2.98 11.41 -0.44
CA GLU A 88 -1.64 11.84 0.01
C GLU A 88 -0.60 11.67 -1.10
N ALA A 89 -0.82 10.74 -2.03
CA ALA A 89 0.00 10.52 -3.21
C ALA A 89 -0.84 10.00 -4.38
N MET A 90 -0.30 10.08 -5.59
CA MET A 90 -0.89 9.52 -6.81
C MET A 90 0.21 9.02 -7.74
N VAL A 91 -0.04 7.89 -8.41
CA VAL A 91 0.86 7.30 -9.41
C VAL A 91 0.41 7.65 -10.83
N LEU A 92 1.37 8.12 -11.64
CA LEU A 92 1.22 8.43 -13.05
C LEU A 92 2.21 7.58 -13.86
N PRO A 93 1.82 6.36 -14.28
CA PRO A 93 2.71 5.48 -15.01
C PRO A 93 3.00 6.03 -16.41
N ILE A 94 4.22 5.79 -16.92
CA ILE A 94 4.58 6.14 -18.29
C ILE A 94 5.15 4.93 -19.03
N LYS A 95 4.93 4.91 -20.34
CA LYS A 95 5.48 3.90 -21.24
C LYS A 95 6.86 4.34 -21.70
N ASP A 96 7.88 3.97 -20.95
CA ASP A 96 9.28 4.26 -21.28
C ASP A 96 10.18 3.06 -20.94
N VAL A 97 11.37 2.99 -21.54
CA VAL A 97 12.33 1.90 -21.32
C VAL A 97 13.03 2.04 -19.97
N ASP A 98 13.34 3.26 -19.55
CA ASP A 98 14.13 3.55 -18.35
C ASP A 98 13.30 4.20 -17.24
N GLN A 99 12.18 4.84 -17.58
CA GLN A 99 11.32 5.53 -16.61
C GLN A 99 10.02 4.76 -16.38
N ALA A 100 9.71 4.46 -15.12
CA ALA A 100 8.49 3.74 -14.73
C ALA A 100 7.27 4.67 -14.70
N GLY A 101 7.46 5.90 -14.24
CA GLY A 101 6.37 6.84 -14.00
C GLY A 101 6.76 7.94 -13.03
N VAL A 102 5.74 8.69 -12.66
CA VAL A 102 5.82 9.77 -11.67
C VAL A 102 4.96 9.42 -10.47
N ILE A 103 5.45 9.67 -9.26
CA ILE A 103 4.67 9.65 -8.03
C ILE A 103 4.52 11.09 -7.57
N LEU A 104 3.29 11.61 -7.59
CA LEU A 104 2.97 12.95 -7.16
C LEU A 104 2.58 12.94 -5.68
N LEU A 105 3.27 13.73 -4.86
CA LEU A 105 3.05 13.80 -3.41
C LEU A 105 2.26 15.06 -3.04
N ALA A 106 1.29 14.89 -2.14
CA ALA A 106 0.60 16.00 -1.48
C ALA A 106 1.56 16.70 -0.49
N PRO A 107 1.40 18.02 -0.25
CA PRO A 107 2.24 18.75 0.69
C PRO A 107 2.30 18.13 2.10
N SER A 108 1.20 17.55 2.59
CA SER A 108 1.16 16.88 3.89
C SER A 108 2.09 15.66 3.96
N LEU A 109 2.15 14.88 2.88
CA LEU A 109 3.00 13.70 2.78
C LEU A 109 4.47 14.09 2.68
N VAL A 110 4.78 15.14 1.92
CA VAL A 110 6.14 15.72 1.83
C VAL A 110 6.64 16.15 3.21
N LEU A 111 5.83 16.89 3.96
CA LEU A 111 6.16 17.26 5.34
C LEU A 111 6.45 16.03 6.19
N ALA A 112 5.57 15.02 6.15
CA ALA A 112 5.76 13.79 6.93
C ALA A 112 7.00 12.96 6.52
N LEU A 113 7.45 13.03 5.26
CA LEU A 113 8.66 12.37 4.76
C LEU A 113 9.95 13.12 5.09
N THR A 114 9.85 14.45 5.23
CA THR A 114 10.98 15.36 5.48
C THR A 114 11.14 15.75 6.94
N GLU A 115 10.14 15.48 7.79
CA GLU A 115 10.20 15.69 9.24
C GLU A 115 11.36 14.87 9.84
N LEU A 116 12.52 15.51 9.93
CA LEU A 116 13.58 15.12 10.84
C LEU A 116 13.00 15.17 12.26
N PRO A 117 13.36 14.24 13.17
CA PRO A 117 13.06 14.42 14.59
C PRO A 117 13.81 15.68 15.06
N GLU A 118 13.12 16.83 15.05
CA GLU A 118 13.70 18.12 15.47
C GLU A 118 14.28 17.95 16.88
N LEU A 119 15.56 18.25 17.03
CA LEU A 119 16.15 18.53 18.34
C LEU A 119 15.55 19.86 18.80
N SER A 120 14.40 19.83 19.46
CA SER A 120 13.90 21.01 20.14
C SER A 120 14.72 21.20 21.42
N LEU A 121 15.37 22.35 21.55
CA LEU A 121 15.88 22.82 22.84
C LEU A 121 14.65 23.21 23.66
N ASN A 122 14.37 22.50 24.75
CA ASN A 122 13.40 23.02 25.72
C ASN A 122 14.00 24.22 26.46
N GLU A 123 13.16 25.04 27.08
CA GLU A 123 13.52 26.31 27.76
C GLU A 123 14.57 26.15 28.87
N HIS A 124 15.03 24.92 29.16
CA HIS A 124 15.99 24.57 30.21
C HIS A 124 17.25 23.90 29.66
N GLY A 125 17.50 23.95 28.33
CA GLY A 125 18.74 23.46 27.73
C GLY A 125 18.91 21.95 27.68
N HIS A 126 17.81 21.18 27.78
CA HIS A 126 17.80 19.74 27.52
C HIS A 126 17.29 19.48 26.10
N GLN A 127 18.02 18.64 25.35
CA GLN A 127 17.60 18.23 24.02
C GLN A 127 16.37 17.33 24.15
N ALA A 128 15.18 17.88 23.92
CA ALA A 128 13.97 17.10 23.78
C ALA A 128 13.78 16.81 22.30
N ARG A 129 14.00 15.55 21.91
CA ARG A 129 13.67 15.06 20.57
C ARG A 129 12.16 15.24 20.38
N LYS A 130 11.74 16.16 19.51
CA LYS A 130 10.34 16.29 19.10
C LYS A 130 10.02 15.00 18.39
N ARG A 131 9.17 14.16 19.00
CA ARG A 131 8.75 12.91 18.36
C ARG A 131 7.99 13.30 17.09
N PRO A 132 8.26 12.65 15.94
CA PRO A 132 7.40 12.76 14.77
C PRO A 132 5.95 12.58 15.21
N SER A 133 5.03 13.34 14.61
CA SER A 133 3.62 13.24 14.93
C SER A 133 3.19 11.76 14.86
N GLN A 134 2.86 11.17 16.02
CA GLN A 134 2.42 9.79 16.06
C GLN A 134 1.02 9.74 15.46
N GLN A 135 0.92 9.29 14.21
CA GLN A 135 -0.36 9.02 13.59
C GLN A 135 -1.03 7.84 14.30
N GLN A 136 -2.35 7.89 14.39
CA GLN A 136 -3.15 6.87 15.05
C GLN A 136 -4.38 6.58 14.21
N MET A 137 -4.74 5.32 14.09
CA MET A 137 -6.02 4.88 13.57
C MET A 137 -6.77 4.19 14.69
N SER A 138 -8.10 4.29 14.71
CA SER A 138 -8.93 3.64 15.72
C SER A 138 -10.13 2.98 15.06
N ILE A 139 -10.63 1.91 15.68
CA ILE A 139 -11.91 1.30 15.32
C ILE A 139 -12.85 1.30 16.52
N SER A 140 -14.16 1.25 16.26
CA SER A 140 -15.17 0.96 17.29
C SER A 140 -15.69 -0.45 17.13
N VAL A 141 -15.55 -1.27 18.18
CA VAL A 141 -16.06 -2.65 18.20
C VAL A 141 -16.85 -2.85 19.48
N ALA A 142 -18.13 -3.23 19.35
CA ALA A 142 -19.04 -3.41 20.48
C ALA A 142 -19.16 -2.19 21.42
N GLY A 143 -19.03 -0.97 20.89
CA GLY A 143 -19.09 0.27 21.65
C GLY A 143 -17.77 0.69 22.31
N GLU A 144 -16.75 -0.16 22.26
CA GLU A 144 -15.40 0.15 22.75
C GLU A 144 -14.52 0.71 21.63
N TYR A 145 -13.59 1.59 21.99
CA TYR A 145 -12.65 2.22 21.05
C TYR A 145 -11.26 1.64 21.18
N TYR A 146 -10.73 1.11 20.08
CA TYR A 146 -9.42 0.49 20.03
C TYR A 146 -8.47 1.23 19.10
N PRO A 147 -7.45 1.90 19.65
CA PRO A 147 -6.45 2.58 18.85
C PRO A 147 -5.28 1.68 18.43
N LEU A 148 -4.73 1.96 17.25
CA LEU A 148 -3.44 1.47 16.77
C LEU A 148 -2.51 2.67 16.52
N ARG A 149 -1.34 2.66 17.16
CA ARG A 149 -0.29 3.64 16.86
C ARG A 149 0.39 3.26 15.56
N LEU A 150 0.60 4.26 14.72
CA LEU A 150 1.19 4.08 13.41
C LEU A 150 2.55 4.76 13.35
N THR A 151 3.50 4.07 12.73
CA THR A 151 4.88 4.51 12.52
C THR A 151 5.20 4.53 11.03
N SER A 152 6.07 5.45 10.60
CA SER A 152 6.54 5.54 9.21
C SER A 152 5.43 5.49 8.16
N GLN A 153 4.29 6.13 8.43
CA GLN A 153 3.11 6.07 7.56
C GLN A 153 3.37 6.65 6.19
N ALA A 154 4.07 7.78 6.15
CA ALA A 154 4.44 8.43 4.91
C ALA A 154 5.32 7.54 4.03
N GLN A 155 6.23 6.79 4.65
CA GLN A 155 7.08 5.80 3.98
C GLN A 155 6.27 4.62 3.45
N LEU A 156 5.31 4.10 4.23
CA LEU A 156 4.41 3.05 3.77
C LEU A 156 3.57 3.49 2.57
N THR A 157 3.04 4.71 2.58
CA THR A 157 2.32 5.29 1.44
C THR A 157 3.22 5.36 0.22
N LEU A 158 4.44 5.90 0.34
CA LEU A 158 5.39 5.95 -0.77
C LEU A 158 5.74 4.56 -1.33
N TRP A 159 5.99 3.58 -0.45
CA TRP A 159 6.28 2.21 -0.88
C TRP A 159 5.10 1.57 -1.60
N HIS A 160 3.87 1.82 -1.15
CA HIS A 160 2.66 1.39 -1.84
C HIS A 160 2.59 1.97 -3.26
N GLU A 161 2.80 3.28 -3.42
CA GLU A 161 2.82 3.92 -4.73
C GLU A 161 3.92 3.39 -5.66
N LEU A 162 5.13 3.13 -5.12
CA LEU A 162 6.20 2.47 -5.87
C LEU A 162 5.79 1.05 -6.31
N GLY A 163 5.08 0.34 -5.44
CA GLY A 163 4.51 -0.96 -5.75
C GLY A 163 3.57 -0.92 -6.96
N HIS A 164 2.75 0.12 -7.13
CA HIS A 164 1.94 0.23 -8.34
C HIS A 164 2.78 0.30 -9.62
N LEU A 165 3.84 1.12 -9.64
CA LEU A 165 4.73 1.24 -10.79
C LEU A 165 5.47 -0.07 -11.11
N GLU A 166 5.96 -0.74 -10.08
CA GLU A 166 6.63 -2.05 -10.18
C GLU A 166 5.68 -3.10 -10.76
N ASN A 167 4.46 -3.19 -10.23
CA ASN A 167 3.48 -4.14 -10.70
C ASN A 167 3.05 -3.87 -12.15
N ILE A 168 2.91 -2.59 -12.55
CA ILE A 168 2.61 -2.22 -13.95
C ILE A 168 3.74 -2.68 -14.88
N ALA A 169 5.00 -2.51 -14.48
CA ALA A 169 6.16 -2.97 -15.27
C ALA A 169 6.20 -4.50 -15.45
N LEU A 170 5.56 -5.26 -14.55
CA LEU A 170 5.49 -6.72 -14.59
C LEU A 170 4.27 -7.28 -15.33
N GLN A 171 3.32 -6.44 -15.76
CA GLN A 171 2.14 -6.89 -16.50
C GLN A 171 2.52 -7.41 -17.89
N GLY A 172 2.05 -8.61 -18.22
CA GLY A 172 2.32 -9.27 -19.50
C GLY A 172 3.64 -10.04 -19.55
N SER A 173 4.41 -10.04 -18.46
CA SER A 173 5.55 -10.94 -18.26
C SER A 173 5.27 -11.90 -17.10
N ILE A 174 5.35 -11.40 -15.86
CA ILE A 174 5.15 -12.17 -14.63
C ILE A 174 3.69 -12.09 -14.17
N LEU A 175 3.11 -10.90 -14.22
CA LEU A 175 1.72 -10.66 -13.85
C LEU A 175 0.81 -10.70 -15.10
N PRO A 176 -0.50 -10.93 -14.93
CA PRO A 176 -1.45 -10.85 -16.03
C PRO A 176 -1.33 -9.54 -16.82
N THR A 177 -1.62 -9.61 -18.12
CA THR A 177 -1.59 -8.45 -19.02
C THR A 177 -2.51 -7.31 -18.57
N GLN A 178 -3.54 -7.62 -17.80
CA GLN A 178 -4.42 -6.66 -17.18
C GLN A 178 -4.77 -7.13 -15.76
N LEU A 179 -4.57 -6.25 -14.80
CA LEU A 179 -4.96 -6.44 -13.41
C LEU A 179 -6.28 -5.72 -13.17
N SER A 180 -7.12 -6.26 -12.29
CA SER A 180 -8.28 -5.54 -11.80
C SER A 180 -7.86 -4.40 -10.87
N ALA A 181 -8.75 -3.43 -10.63
CA ALA A 181 -8.50 -2.37 -9.65
C ALA A 181 -8.15 -2.93 -8.27
N TYR A 182 -8.89 -3.96 -7.82
CA TYR A 182 -8.58 -4.67 -6.57
C TYR A 182 -7.19 -5.30 -6.57
N GLN A 183 -6.77 -5.91 -7.69
CA GLN A 183 -5.44 -6.50 -7.82
C GLN A 183 -4.33 -5.45 -7.77
N HIS A 184 -4.51 -4.29 -8.40
CA HIS A 184 -3.54 -3.20 -8.30
C HIS A 184 -3.28 -2.79 -6.84
N GLU A 185 -4.33 -2.69 -6.02
CA GLU A 185 -4.22 -2.31 -4.60
C GLU A 185 -3.51 -3.35 -3.74
N TRP A 186 -3.95 -4.62 -3.78
CA TRP A 186 -3.33 -5.61 -2.90
C TRP A 186 -1.91 -5.98 -3.34
N LEU A 187 -1.60 -5.93 -4.64
CA LEU A 187 -0.23 -6.14 -5.12
C LEU A 187 0.71 -5.02 -4.68
N ALA A 188 0.24 -3.77 -4.62
CA ALA A 188 1.03 -2.66 -4.08
C ALA A 188 1.31 -2.83 -2.57
N ASP A 189 0.35 -3.38 -1.82
CA ASP A 189 0.60 -3.77 -0.43
C ASP A 189 1.56 -4.97 -0.30
N VAL A 190 1.52 -5.93 -1.23
CA VAL A 190 2.49 -7.04 -1.28
C VAL A 190 3.91 -6.53 -1.54
N TYR A 191 4.07 -5.56 -2.45
CA TYR A 191 5.33 -4.85 -2.62
C TYR A 191 5.79 -4.18 -1.33
N THR A 192 4.87 -3.54 -0.61
CA THR A 192 5.16 -2.89 0.67
C THR A 192 5.66 -3.90 1.72
N LEU A 193 5.11 -5.13 1.73
CA LEU A 193 5.60 -6.22 2.57
C LEU A 193 7.03 -6.61 2.20
N TRP A 194 7.27 -6.90 0.92
CA TRP A 194 8.60 -7.27 0.41
C TRP A 194 9.63 -6.19 0.75
N ARG A 195 9.29 -4.92 0.51
CA ARG A 195 10.16 -3.78 0.76
C ARG A 195 10.39 -3.51 2.25
N SER A 196 9.37 -3.68 3.10
CA SER A 196 9.54 -3.62 4.56
C SER A 196 10.61 -4.61 5.01
N LEU A 197 10.52 -5.84 4.52
CA LEU A 197 11.43 -6.90 4.89
C LEU A 197 12.85 -6.64 4.38
N HIS A 198 13.00 -6.26 3.11
CA HIS A 198 14.30 -5.98 2.49
C HIS A 198 14.99 -4.73 3.04
N ASP A 199 14.26 -3.63 3.22
CA ASP A 199 14.86 -2.35 3.65
C ASP A 199 15.11 -2.30 5.17
N THR A 200 14.37 -3.08 5.97
CA THR A 200 14.45 -3.01 7.45
C THR A 200 14.85 -4.31 8.14
N GLY A 201 14.87 -5.44 7.43
CA GLY A 201 15.06 -6.77 8.01
C GLY A 201 13.90 -7.23 8.90
N LYS A 202 12.75 -6.54 8.88
CA LYS A 202 11.63 -6.76 9.81
C LYS A 202 10.28 -6.68 9.09
N LEU A 203 9.29 -7.35 9.66
CA LEU A 203 7.90 -7.35 9.20
C LEU A 203 6.99 -6.38 9.96
N ASP A 204 7.53 -5.56 10.87
CA ASP A 204 6.73 -4.66 11.71
C ASP A 204 5.82 -3.73 10.87
N LEU A 205 6.38 -3.12 9.83
CA LEU A 205 5.63 -2.24 8.93
C LEU A 205 4.66 -3.01 8.02
N ALA A 206 4.99 -4.25 7.65
CA ALA A 206 4.10 -5.13 6.90
C ALA A 206 2.87 -5.56 7.74
N TRP A 207 3.08 -5.94 9.00
CA TRP A 207 2.00 -6.20 9.96
C TRP A 207 1.16 -4.94 10.21
N GLN A 208 1.80 -3.79 10.35
CA GLN A 208 1.08 -2.51 10.47
C GLN A 208 0.19 -2.25 9.25
N GLN A 209 0.68 -2.50 8.02
CA GLN A 209 -0.11 -2.35 6.81
C GLN A 209 -1.31 -3.32 6.79
N TYR A 210 -1.10 -4.57 7.16
CA TYR A 210 -2.16 -5.56 7.33
C TYR A 210 -3.25 -5.10 8.30
N HIS A 211 -2.85 -4.57 9.47
CA HIS A 211 -3.79 -4.05 10.47
C HIS A 211 -4.55 -2.83 9.96
N ARG A 212 -3.86 -1.89 9.30
CA ARG A 212 -4.48 -0.69 8.70
C ARG A 212 -5.58 -1.06 7.71
N ARG A 213 -5.35 -2.03 6.82
CA ARG A 213 -6.36 -2.42 5.82
C ARG A 213 -7.59 -3.07 6.44
N ASN A 214 -7.39 -3.89 7.48
CA ASN A 214 -8.50 -4.43 8.25
C ASN A 214 -9.26 -3.33 9.02
N MET A 215 -8.55 -2.41 9.68
CA MET A 215 -9.18 -1.32 10.42
C MET A 215 -9.92 -0.35 9.51
N ALA A 216 -9.35 0.02 8.36
CA ALA A 216 -10.01 0.85 7.36
C ALA A 216 -11.33 0.20 6.87
N LEU A 217 -11.30 -1.11 6.61
CA LEU A 217 -12.48 -1.88 6.22
C LEU A 217 -13.54 -1.97 7.33
N ILE A 218 -13.13 -2.15 8.59
CA ILE A 218 -14.04 -2.17 9.75
C ILE A 218 -14.72 -0.80 9.92
N ASN A 219 -13.98 0.29 9.75
CA ASN A 219 -14.51 1.64 9.87
C ASN A 219 -15.44 2.02 8.72
N ASP A 220 -15.10 1.62 7.49
CA ASP A 220 -15.89 1.89 6.30
C ASP A 220 -15.67 0.82 5.23
N ILE A 221 -16.75 0.11 4.90
CA ILE A 221 -16.75 -1.00 3.95
C ILE A 221 -16.52 -0.54 2.52
N ALA A 222 -16.67 0.76 2.23
CA ALA A 222 -16.25 1.33 0.95
C ALA A 222 -14.74 1.10 0.67
N ASN A 223 -13.94 0.80 1.70
CA ASN A 223 -12.52 0.47 1.55
C ASN A 223 -12.26 -0.98 1.07
N LEU A 224 -13.28 -1.77 0.74
CA LEU A 224 -13.09 -3.16 0.29
C LEU A 224 -12.19 -3.28 -0.94
N SER A 225 -12.24 -2.32 -1.87
CA SER A 225 -11.36 -2.32 -3.05
C SER A 225 -9.87 -2.22 -2.70
N HIS A 226 -9.53 -1.76 -1.49
CA HIS A 226 -8.16 -1.65 -1.00
C HIS A 226 -7.83 -2.74 0.05
N TRP A 227 -8.72 -3.72 0.25
CA TRP A 227 -8.54 -4.73 1.30
C TRP A 227 -7.61 -5.86 0.89
N SER A 228 -6.35 -5.76 1.30
CA SER A 228 -5.28 -6.72 0.98
C SER A 228 -4.99 -7.74 2.09
N ALA A 229 -5.73 -7.70 3.21
CA ALA A 229 -5.45 -8.54 4.36
C ALA A 229 -5.41 -10.05 4.05
N PRO A 230 -6.29 -10.62 3.20
CA PRO A 230 -6.22 -12.03 2.84
C PRO A 230 -4.89 -12.44 2.19
N GLN A 231 -4.37 -11.61 1.27
CA GLN A 231 -3.11 -11.86 0.57
C GLN A 231 -1.92 -11.63 1.50
N LEU A 232 -1.93 -10.51 2.23
CA LEU A 232 -0.88 -10.19 3.19
C LEU A 232 -0.76 -11.25 4.29
N LEU A 233 -1.88 -11.74 4.87
CA LEU A 233 -1.79 -12.78 5.91
C LEU A 233 -1.19 -14.07 5.37
N SER A 234 -1.50 -14.45 4.14
CA SER A 234 -0.96 -15.65 3.51
C SER A 234 0.57 -15.59 3.47
N LEU A 235 1.12 -14.42 3.12
CA LEU A 235 2.57 -14.17 3.11
C LEU A 235 3.17 -14.00 4.51
N LEU A 236 2.52 -13.23 5.39
CA LEU A 236 2.97 -12.99 6.77
C LEU A 236 2.93 -14.25 7.65
N SER A 237 2.16 -15.27 7.25
CA SER A 237 2.13 -16.58 7.91
C SER A 237 3.35 -17.45 7.57
N VAL A 238 4.10 -17.09 6.53
CA VAL A 238 5.40 -17.68 6.19
C VAL A 238 6.46 -17.05 7.09
N GLN A 239 7.46 -17.82 7.50
CA GLN A 239 8.53 -17.30 8.36
C GLN A 239 9.34 -16.23 7.59
N ALA A 240 9.59 -15.08 8.23
CA ALA A 240 10.28 -13.95 7.61
C ALA A 240 11.64 -14.33 7.01
N GLU A 241 12.36 -15.26 7.65
CA GLU A 241 13.66 -15.74 7.18
C GLU A 241 13.53 -16.45 5.83
N SER A 242 12.54 -17.32 5.64
CA SER A 242 12.32 -17.95 4.33
C SER A 242 12.04 -16.92 3.22
N LEU A 243 11.30 -15.85 3.54
CA LEU A 243 11.00 -14.80 2.56
C LEU A 243 12.23 -13.96 2.18
N MET A 244 13.15 -13.70 3.12
CA MET A 244 14.37 -12.91 2.87
C MET A 244 15.40 -13.66 2.02
N PHE A 245 15.62 -14.94 2.32
CA PHE A 245 16.71 -15.69 1.68
C PHE A 245 16.35 -16.22 0.29
N GLU A 246 15.07 -16.38 -0.01
CA GLU A 246 14.63 -16.99 -1.27
C GLU A 246 14.55 -15.97 -2.42
N PHE A 247 14.31 -14.69 -2.13
CA PHE A 247 14.03 -13.70 -3.18
C PHE A 247 14.77 -12.37 -2.97
N GLU A 248 15.82 -12.14 -3.76
CA GLU A 248 16.59 -10.88 -3.76
C GLU A 248 15.82 -9.73 -4.43
N THR A 249 15.06 -10.02 -5.48
CA THR A 249 14.34 -9.00 -6.25
C THR A 249 12.82 -9.14 -6.09
N TYR A 250 12.10 -8.01 -6.23
CA TYR A 250 10.64 -8.04 -6.20
C TYR A 250 10.02 -8.89 -7.33
N PRO A 251 10.52 -8.83 -8.59
CA PRO A 251 10.06 -9.72 -9.66
C PRO A 251 10.13 -11.21 -9.29
N ASP A 252 11.27 -11.67 -8.76
CA ASP A 252 11.42 -13.09 -8.36
C ASP A 252 10.45 -13.44 -7.22
N PHE A 253 10.34 -12.54 -6.24
CA PHE A 253 9.42 -12.68 -5.11
C PHE A 253 7.97 -12.85 -5.58
N ILE A 254 7.49 -11.95 -6.44
CA ILE A 254 6.10 -12.00 -6.88
C ILE A 254 5.85 -13.16 -7.84
N GLU A 255 6.82 -13.54 -8.67
CA GLU A 255 6.73 -14.74 -9.51
C GLU A 255 6.54 -16.02 -8.67
N GLY A 256 7.28 -16.16 -7.58
CA GLY A 256 7.19 -17.31 -6.66
C GLY A 256 5.84 -17.39 -5.93
N PHE A 257 5.29 -16.25 -5.50
CA PHE A 257 4.09 -16.25 -4.66
C PHE A 257 2.78 -16.03 -5.40
N TYR A 258 2.76 -15.22 -6.48
CA TYR A 258 1.53 -14.81 -7.14
C TYR A 258 0.59 -15.96 -7.50
N PRO A 259 1.06 -17.11 -8.04
CA PRO A 259 0.18 -18.24 -8.37
C PRO A 259 -0.53 -18.86 -7.16
N SER A 260 0.04 -18.72 -5.96
CA SER A 260 -0.51 -19.27 -4.71
C SER A 260 -1.41 -18.30 -3.95
N LEU A 261 -1.34 -17.00 -4.29
CA LEU A 261 -2.10 -15.97 -3.59
C LEU A 261 -3.58 -16.06 -3.93
N MET A 262 -4.40 -15.89 -2.88
CA MET A 262 -5.84 -15.92 -3.01
C MET A 262 -6.33 -14.85 -3.98
N GLN A 263 -6.99 -15.29 -5.05
CA GLN A 263 -7.73 -14.43 -5.96
C GLN A 263 -9.21 -14.43 -5.58
N PHE A 264 -9.84 -13.26 -5.66
CA PHE A 264 -11.28 -13.14 -5.53
C PHE A 264 -11.89 -12.74 -6.86
N ASP A 265 -13.01 -13.38 -7.20
CA ASP A 265 -13.93 -12.83 -8.19
C ASP A 265 -14.85 -11.77 -7.54
N GLU A 266 -15.58 -11.05 -8.37
CA GLU A 266 -16.50 -9.99 -7.92
C GLU A 266 -17.59 -10.54 -7.00
N ALA A 267 -18.09 -11.75 -7.26
CA ALA A 267 -19.13 -12.38 -6.45
C ALA A 267 -18.64 -12.67 -5.02
N ALA A 268 -17.44 -13.23 -4.87
CA ALA A 268 -16.83 -13.49 -3.58
C ALA A 268 -16.58 -12.19 -2.81
N LEU A 269 -16.09 -11.13 -3.47
CA LEU A 269 -15.93 -9.82 -2.84
C LEU A 269 -17.28 -9.26 -2.37
N ALA A 270 -18.33 -9.37 -3.16
CA ALA A 270 -19.67 -8.93 -2.78
C ALA A 270 -20.24 -9.70 -1.57
N GLU A 271 -19.98 -11.01 -1.48
CA GLU A 271 -20.35 -11.81 -0.30
C GLU A 271 -19.60 -11.34 0.95
N TYR A 272 -18.28 -11.14 0.86
CA TYR A 272 -17.51 -10.60 1.99
C TYR A 272 -17.97 -9.20 2.38
N SER A 273 -18.23 -8.32 1.41
CA SER A 273 -18.79 -6.98 1.62
C SER A 273 -20.08 -7.06 2.45
N SER A 274 -21.00 -7.94 2.06
CA SER A 274 -22.28 -8.12 2.74
C SER A 274 -22.12 -8.65 4.16
N LEU A 275 -21.22 -9.63 4.36
CA LEU A 275 -20.91 -10.16 5.69
C LEU A 275 -20.25 -9.10 6.60
N LEU A 276 -19.36 -8.27 6.06
CA LEU A 276 -18.72 -7.17 6.77
C LEU A 276 -19.72 -6.07 7.14
N GLN A 277 -20.59 -5.66 6.20
CA GLN A 277 -21.69 -4.71 6.46
C GLN A 277 -22.60 -5.18 7.57
N ARG A 278 -22.91 -6.47 7.59
CA ARG A 278 -23.68 -7.03 8.70
C ARG A 278 -22.91 -7.00 10.03
N THR A 279 -21.59 -7.23 10.00
CA THR A 279 -20.78 -7.39 11.22
C THR A 279 -20.39 -6.05 11.84
N PHE A 280 -20.07 -5.05 11.02
CA PHE A 280 -19.51 -3.76 11.44
C PHE A 280 -20.30 -2.53 10.97
N GLY A 281 -21.28 -2.70 10.07
CA GLY A 281 -22.04 -1.58 9.53
C GLY A 281 -22.91 -0.87 10.57
N ALA A 282 -23.17 0.41 10.33
CA ALA A 282 -24.06 1.21 11.16
C ALA A 282 -25.44 0.56 11.25
N GLY A 283 -25.88 0.21 12.47
CA GLY A 283 -27.16 -0.46 12.70
C GLY A 283 -27.12 -1.99 12.62
N ALA A 284 -25.96 -2.62 12.82
CA ALA A 284 -25.83 -4.06 13.08
C ALA A 284 -26.51 -4.46 14.42
N VAL A 285 -27.84 -4.43 14.47
CA VAL A 285 -28.63 -4.63 15.71
C VAL A 285 -29.12 -6.08 15.84
N GLN A 286 -29.27 -6.82 14.75
CA GLN A 286 -29.81 -8.18 14.80
C GLN A 286 -28.77 -9.26 14.46
N SER A 287 -28.52 -10.14 15.43
CA SER A 287 -27.69 -11.32 15.24
C SER A 287 -28.42 -12.34 14.35
N LEU A 288 -27.87 -12.59 13.16
CA LEU A 288 -28.21 -13.68 12.24
C LEU A 288 -26.99 -14.62 12.20
N PRO A 289 -26.81 -15.48 13.21
CA PRO A 289 -25.60 -16.26 13.39
C PRO A 289 -25.21 -17.08 12.15
N ASN A 290 -26.17 -17.55 11.36
CA ASN A 290 -25.93 -18.40 10.19
C ASN A 290 -25.84 -17.63 8.85
N TYR A 291 -25.90 -16.30 8.88
CA TYR A 291 -25.78 -15.49 7.66
C TYR A 291 -24.42 -15.69 7.01
N MET A 292 -24.42 -16.13 5.74
CA MET A 292 -23.21 -16.45 4.96
C MET A 292 -22.19 -17.30 5.74
N PHE A 293 -22.67 -18.33 6.46
CA PHE A 293 -21.83 -19.13 7.37
C PHE A 293 -20.57 -19.69 6.70
N TRP A 294 -20.63 -20.02 5.39
CA TRP A 294 -19.50 -20.52 4.60
C TRP A 294 -18.35 -19.51 4.43
N ARG A 295 -18.60 -18.21 4.63
CA ARG A 295 -17.57 -17.14 4.57
C ARG A 295 -17.00 -16.77 5.94
N GLN A 296 -17.74 -17.06 7.01
CA GLN A 296 -17.40 -16.61 8.37
C GLN A 296 -16.03 -17.11 8.84
N GLN A 297 -15.70 -18.37 8.59
CA GLN A 297 -14.43 -18.95 9.06
C GLN A 297 -13.21 -18.24 8.45
N LYS A 298 -13.24 -18.00 7.13
CA LYS A 298 -12.17 -17.27 6.44
C LYS A 298 -12.12 -15.80 6.86
N LEU A 299 -13.26 -15.13 6.96
CA LEU A 299 -13.28 -13.75 7.42
C LEU A 299 -12.70 -13.61 8.84
N ALA A 300 -13.10 -14.50 9.75
CA ALA A 300 -12.56 -14.52 11.11
C ALA A 300 -11.05 -14.74 11.14
N LEU A 301 -10.53 -15.63 10.28
CA LEU A 301 -9.10 -15.87 10.14
C LEU A 301 -8.34 -14.57 9.77
N TRP A 302 -8.88 -13.79 8.83
CA TRP A 302 -8.26 -12.53 8.38
C TRP A 302 -8.47 -11.35 9.32
N LEU A 303 -9.45 -11.38 10.20
CA LEU A 303 -9.63 -10.31 11.19
C LEU A 303 -8.88 -10.59 12.50
N ARG A 304 -8.70 -11.87 12.84
CA ARG A 304 -8.16 -12.31 14.13
C ARG A 304 -6.84 -11.65 14.55
N PRO A 305 -5.80 -11.54 13.71
CA PRO A 305 -4.55 -10.91 14.15
C PRO A 305 -4.75 -9.42 14.49
N THR A 306 -5.53 -8.69 13.70
CA THR A 306 -5.84 -7.28 13.97
C THR A 306 -6.64 -7.10 15.24
N LEU A 307 -7.69 -7.89 15.44
CA LEU A 307 -8.47 -7.81 16.68
C LEU A 307 -7.60 -8.21 17.88
N SER A 308 -6.76 -9.25 17.76
CA SER A 308 -5.87 -9.67 18.84
C SER A 308 -4.84 -8.60 19.23
N GLU A 309 -4.31 -7.86 18.25
CA GLU A 309 -3.42 -6.73 18.48
C GLU A 309 -4.13 -5.59 19.23
N LEU A 310 -5.38 -5.33 18.87
CA LEU A 310 -6.16 -4.20 19.39
C LEU A 310 -6.76 -4.44 20.78
N MET A 311 -7.36 -5.62 21.01
CA MET A 311 -8.12 -5.92 22.23
C MET A 311 -7.53 -7.06 23.06
N GLY A 312 -6.46 -7.69 22.60
CA GLY A 312 -5.87 -8.87 23.22
C GLY A 312 -6.50 -10.18 22.76
N LYS A 313 -5.68 -11.24 22.70
CA LYS A 313 -6.04 -12.55 22.11
C LYS A 313 -7.34 -13.14 22.67
N GLN A 314 -7.51 -13.15 24.00
CA GLN A 314 -8.69 -13.76 24.62
C GLN A 314 -9.98 -13.00 24.30
N GLN A 315 -9.94 -11.67 24.36
CA GLN A 315 -11.12 -10.84 24.05
C GLN A 315 -11.46 -10.93 22.56
N ALA A 316 -10.46 -10.92 21.68
CA ALA A 316 -10.64 -11.09 20.24
C ALA A 316 -11.31 -12.44 19.89
N GLU A 317 -10.84 -13.54 20.48
CA GLU A 317 -11.45 -14.86 20.27
C GLU A 317 -12.89 -14.93 20.78
N SER A 318 -13.13 -14.40 21.98
CA SER A 318 -14.49 -14.35 22.55
C SER A 318 -15.43 -13.53 21.66
N TRP A 319 -14.96 -12.38 21.18
CA TRP A 319 -15.74 -11.52 20.28
C TRP A 319 -16.01 -12.22 18.95
N LEU A 320 -15.00 -12.80 18.30
CA LEU A 320 -15.17 -13.53 17.04
C LEU A 320 -16.20 -14.67 17.15
N LYS A 321 -16.11 -15.49 18.21
CA LYS A 321 -17.09 -16.57 18.47
C LYS A 321 -18.50 -16.06 18.77
N SER A 322 -18.62 -14.85 19.32
CA SER A 322 -19.93 -14.21 19.53
C SER A 322 -20.58 -13.75 18.22
N GLN A 323 -19.78 -13.33 17.24
CA GLN A 323 -20.26 -12.81 15.94
C GLN A 323 -20.46 -13.90 14.88
N PHE A 324 -19.63 -14.94 14.89
CA PHE A 324 -19.56 -15.94 13.83
C PHE A 324 -19.89 -17.33 14.38
N SER A 325 -21.04 -17.90 13.98
CA SER A 325 -21.45 -19.23 14.44
C SER A 325 -20.54 -20.34 13.94
N ALA A 326 -19.89 -20.15 12.79
CA ALA A 326 -18.95 -21.11 12.23
C ALA A 326 -17.68 -21.33 13.09
N LEU A 327 -17.49 -20.55 14.16
CA LEU A 327 -16.36 -20.67 15.09
C LEU A 327 -16.75 -21.32 16.44
N LYS A 328 -18.03 -21.66 16.63
CA LYS A 328 -18.55 -22.31 17.83
C LYS A 328 -18.42 -23.82 17.70
#